data_AF-A0A1C5SRG1-F1
#
_entry.id   AF-A0A1C5SRG1-F1
#
_cell.length_a   1.000
_cell.length_b   1.000
_cell.length_c   1.000
_cell.angle_alpha   90.00
_cell.angle_beta   90.00
_cell.angle_gamma   90.00
#
_symmetry.space_group_name_H-M   'P 1'
#
loop_
_entity.id
_entity.type
_entity.pdbx_description
1 polymer ?
#
loop_
_entity_poly.entity_id
_entity_poly.type
_entity_poly.pdbx_seq_one_letter_code
_entity_poly.pdbx_strand_id
1 'polypeptide(L)'
;MTKLSNVKGRITYISSHAKQENLYAVYETTERKFWRELAKCNQDEFVKSGTEGKCIEARELIIALPESFTEFQPDRLLQLFTNHFKQNYGTGCIAALHHNKRKNNYHIHLIFAERKLLDEPIIKTASRNMFYDENGKHVRTKKEILGEDGEIREGCSIVKKGEVYEKKLFTAKDERFKSNSFLDEVKHSYTDLINIYVQDESQKLQVFERGSVYLATKKIGKNNPKAQEIEADNQKRQEWK
;
A
#
# COMPACT_ATOMS: atom_id res chain seq x y z
N MET A 1 7.98 4.78 -0.89
CA MET A 1 6.87 3.82 -0.87
C MET A 1 7.43 2.42 -0.67
N THR A 2 6.91 1.72 0.33
CA THR A 2 7.41 0.40 0.76
C THR A 2 6.43 -0.68 0.35
N LYS A 3 6.95 -1.82 -0.12
CA LYS A 3 6.16 -3.03 -0.42
C LYS A 3 5.95 -3.83 0.87
N LEU A 4 4.73 -4.25 1.16
CA LEU A 4 4.41 -5.04 2.35
C LEU A 4 4.09 -6.48 1.95
N SER A 5 4.80 -7.45 2.53
CA SER A 5 4.52 -8.89 2.38
C SER A 5 3.78 -9.49 3.58
N ASN A 6 3.55 -8.69 4.63
CA ASN A 6 2.75 -9.04 5.80
C ASN A 6 2.00 -7.79 6.25
N VAL A 7 0.92 -7.47 5.57
CA VAL A 7 0.11 -6.26 5.83
C VAL A 7 -0.51 -6.31 7.21
N LYS A 8 -0.98 -7.48 7.67
CA LYS A 8 -1.56 -7.65 9.01
C LYS A 8 -0.55 -7.28 10.10
N GLY A 9 0.67 -7.83 10.01
CA GLY A 9 1.74 -7.54 10.94
C GLY A 9 2.15 -6.07 10.90
N ARG A 10 2.23 -5.47 9.71
CA ARG A 10 2.58 -4.05 9.57
C ARG A 10 1.51 -3.14 10.17
N ILE A 11 0.22 -3.43 9.94
CA ILE A 11 -0.91 -2.72 10.54
C ILE A 11 -0.81 -2.75 12.06
N THR A 12 -0.68 -3.94 12.64
CA THR A 12 -0.52 -4.09 14.10
C THR A 12 0.69 -3.31 14.62
N TYR A 13 1.79 -3.30 13.87
CA TYR A 13 3.00 -2.60 14.26
C TYR A 13 2.81 -1.08 14.29
N ILE A 14 2.15 -0.49 13.28
CA ILE A 14 1.93 0.97 13.25
C ILE A 14 0.79 1.41 14.17
N SER A 15 -0.21 0.56 14.41
CA SER A 15 -1.45 0.97 15.10
C SER A 15 -1.49 0.63 16.59
N SER A 16 -0.36 0.26 17.21
CA SER A 16 -0.34 -0.25 18.58
C SER A 16 0.53 0.60 19.50
N HIS A 17 -0.07 1.09 20.59
CA HIS A 17 0.65 1.77 21.68
C HIS A 17 1.70 0.88 22.36
N ALA A 18 1.56 -0.45 22.27
CA ALA A 18 2.58 -1.38 22.79
C ALA A 18 3.82 -1.50 21.87
N LYS A 19 3.71 -1.03 20.61
CA LYS A 19 4.79 -1.09 19.60
C LYS A 19 5.32 0.29 19.22
N GLN A 20 4.50 1.32 19.36
CA GLN A 20 4.81 2.71 19.02
C GLN A 20 4.67 3.59 20.26
N GLU A 21 5.78 4.21 20.65
CA GLU A 21 5.85 5.08 21.83
C GLU A 21 5.11 6.42 21.61
N ASN A 22 5.23 7.00 20.41
CA ASN A 22 4.61 8.27 20.08
C ASN A 22 3.54 8.09 18.99
N LEU A 23 2.52 7.29 19.29
CA LEU A 23 1.32 7.11 18.47
C LEU A 23 0.23 8.08 18.93
N TYR A 24 -0.28 8.89 18.01
CA TYR A 24 -1.28 9.92 18.32
C TYR A 24 -2.69 9.56 17.86
N ALA A 25 -2.82 8.94 16.69
CA ALA A 25 -4.11 8.57 16.14
C ALA A 25 -3.98 7.39 15.17
N VAL A 26 -5.05 6.62 15.02
CA VAL A 26 -5.19 5.56 14.01
C VAL A 26 -6.54 5.74 13.33
N TYR A 27 -6.57 5.67 12.01
CA TYR A 27 -7.80 5.77 11.24
C TYR A 27 -7.80 4.81 10.06
N GLU A 28 -8.97 4.24 9.77
CA GLU A 28 -9.13 3.19 8.78
C GLU A 28 -10.39 3.43 7.96
N THR A 29 -10.29 3.30 6.63
CA THR A 29 -11.43 3.48 5.70
C THR A 29 -12.14 2.17 5.38
N THR A 30 -11.76 1.09 6.04
CA THR A 30 -12.29 -0.27 5.89
C THR A 30 -12.46 -0.94 7.24
N GLU A 31 -13.15 -2.08 7.28
CA GLU A 31 -13.15 -2.92 8.48
C GLU A 31 -11.88 -3.76 8.58
N ARG A 32 -11.47 -4.14 9.79
CA ARG A 32 -10.27 -4.99 10.02
C ARG A 32 -10.29 -6.29 9.22
N LYS A 33 -11.47 -6.87 8.97
CA LYS A 33 -11.66 -8.10 8.16
C LYS A 33 -11.16 -7.91 6.72
N PHE A 34 -11.28 -6.72 6.15
CA PHE A 34 -10.81 -6.40 4.79
C PHE A 34 -9.36 -6.81 4.58
N TRP A 35 -8.47 -6.43 5.51
CA TRP A 35 -7.03 -6.68 5.36
C TRP A 35 -6.66 -8.16 5.43
N ARG A 36 -7.41 -8.94 6.20
CA ARG A 36 -7.22 -10.39 6.27
C ARG A 36 -7.63 -11.05 4.96
N GLU A 37 -8.78 -10.67 4.42
CA GLU A 37 -9.25 -11.20 3.13
C GLU A 37 -8.36 -10.72 1.96
N LEU A 38 -7.85 -9.48 2.02
CA LEU A 38 -6.91 -8.92 1.04
C LEU A 38 -5.59 -9.70 1.05
N ALA A 39 -5.03 -9.95 2.23
CA ALA A 39 -3.80 -10.73 2.36
C ALA A 39 -3.98 -12.13 1.77
N LYS A 40 -5.06 -12.82 2.14
CA LYS A 40 -5.41 -14.13 1.58
C LYS A 40 -5.53 -14.09 0.06
N CYS A 41 -6.32 -13.17 -0.48
CA CYS A 41 -6.49 -13.01 -1.93
C CYS A 41 -5.16 -12.77 -2.65
N ASN A 42 -4.28 -11.94 -2.11
CA ASN A 42 -2.98 -11.69 -2.71
C ASN A 42 -2.06 -12.91 -2.68
N GLN A 43 -2.03 -13.65 -1.57
CA GLN A 43 -1.22 -14.87 -1.44
C GLN A 43 -1.72 -15.96 -2.38
N ASP A 44 -3.03 -16.21 -2.42
CA ASP A 44 -3.63 -17.21 -3.31
C ASP A 44 -3.31 -16.91 -4.79
N GLU A 45 -3.45 -15.64 -5.20
CA GLU A 45 -3.15 -15.22 -6.58
C GLU A 45 -1.64 -15.26 -6.90
N PHE A 46 -0.77 -14.99 -5.93
CA PHE A 46 0.69 -15.07 -6.10
C PHE A 46 1.16 -16.52 -6.26
N VAL A 47 0.60 -17.46 -5.49
CA VAL A 47 0.88 -18.89 -5.64
C VAL A 47 0.44 -19.36 -7.02
N LYS A 48 -0.78 -18.99 -7.47
CA LYS A 48 -1.29 -19.34 -8.80
C LYS A 48 -0.45 -18.78 -9.94
N SER A 49 0.18 -17.60 -9.77
CA SER A 49 0.98 -17.00 -10.83
C SER A 49 2.34 -17.67 -11.03
N GLY A 50 2.76 -18.56 -10.13
CA GLY A 50 4.06 -19.24 -10.20
C GLY A 50 5.26 -18.28 -10.14
N THR A 51 5.03 -17.04 -9.69
CA THR A 51 6.06 -16.01 -9.68
C THR A 51 7.00 -16.20 -8.50
N GLU A 52 8.31 -16.07 -8.72
CA GLU A 52 9.30 -16.14 -7.65
C GLU A 52 9.28 -14.89 -6.76
N GLY A 53 9.76 -15.04 -5.51
CA GLY A 53 9.93 -13.94 -4.56
C GLY A 53 8.83 -13.87 -3.50
N LYS A 54 8.56 -12.65 -3.00
CA LYS A 54 7.58 -12.42 -1.94
C LYS A 54 6.32 -11.76 -2.49
N CYS A 55 5.16 -12.31 -2.13
CA CYS A 55 3.87 -11.67 -2.40
C CYS A 55 3.83 -10.26 -1.80
N ILE A 56 3.32 -9.31 -2.58
CA ILE A 56 3.02 -7.96 -2.12
C ILE A 56 1.54 -7.94 -1.73
N GLU A 57 1.24 -7.76 -0.46
CA GLU A 57 -0.12 -7.72 0.06
C GLU A 57 -0.69 -6.29 0.05
N ALA A 58 0.16 -5.30 0.25
CA ALA A 58 -0.18 -3.88 0.28
C ALA A 58 1.06 -3.01 0.09
N ARG A 59 0.88 -1.69 0.06
CA ARG A 59 1.96 -0.71 0.04
C ARG A 59 1.80 0.31 1.14
N GLU A 60 2.92 0.93 1.50
CA GLU A 60 2.99 1.96 2.53
C GLU A 60 3.65 3.23 2.01
N LEU A 61 3.03 4.36 2.32
CA LEU A 61 3.60 5.70 2.23
C LEU A 61 3.93 6.19 3.63
N ILE A 62 5.04 6.92 3.74
CA ILE A 62 5.37 7.69 4.93
C ILE A 62 5.35 9.15 4.48
N ILE A 63 4.46 9.93 5.08
CA ILE A 63 4.22 11.33 4.74
C ILE A 63 4.72 12.15 5.92
N ALA A 64 5.81 12.88 5.73
CA ALA A 64 6.30 13.81 6.74
C ALA A 64 5.41 15.06 6.75
N LEU A 65 5.13 15.58 7.93
CA LEU A 65 4.33 16.77 8.15
C LEU A 65 5.20 17.87 8.80
N PRO A 66 4.89 19.15 8.55
CA PRO A 66 5.46 20.25 9.32
C PRO A 66 5.13 20.10 10.82
N GLU A 67 6.04 20.51 11.70
CA GLU A 67 5.84 20.38 13.15
C GLU A 67 4.64 21.21 13.65
N SER A 68 4.33 22.32 12.97
CA SER A 68 3.14 23.15 13.23
C SER A 68 1.83 22.36 13.13
N PHE A 69 1.82 21.20 12.46
CA PHE A 69 0.63 20.37 12.36
C PHE A 69 0.26 19.68 13.67
N THR A 70 1.14 19.70 14.67
CA THR A 70 0.84 19.22 16.02
C THR A 70 -0.21 20.07 16.74
N GLU A 71 -0.49 21.28 16.24
CA GLU A 71 -1.55 22.16 16.74
C GLU A 71 -2.96 21.69 16.33
N PHE A 72 -3.08 20.89 15.27
CA PHE A 72 -4.36 20.32 14.85
C PHE A 72 -4.75 19.11 15.69
N GLN A 73 -6.05 18.88 15.84
CA GLN A 73 -6.56 17.66 16.48
C GLN A 73 -6.09 16.41 15.71
N PRO A 74 -5.34 15.48 16.33
CA PRO A 74 -4.72 14.34 15.65
C PRO A 74 -5.69 13.49 14.81
N ASP A 75 -6.86 13.17 15.35
CA ASP A 75 -7.86 12.34 14.65
C ASP A 75 -8.40 13.02 13.39
N ARG A 76 -8.66 14.33 13.46
CA ARG A 76 -9.19 15.11 12.32
C ARG A 76 -8.14 15.28 11.24
N LEU A 77 -6.90 15.57 11.64
CA LEU A 77 -5.79 15.66 10.72
C LEU A 77 -5.55 14.33 10.00
N LEU A 78 -5.49 13.22 10.74
CA LEU A 78 -5.29 11.90 10.15
C LEU A 78 -6.45 11.49 9.22
N GLN A 79 -7.69 11.79 9.60
CA GLN A 79 -8.87 11.56 8.75
C GLN A 79 -8.78 12.35 7.44
N LEU A 80 -8.41 13.63 7.49
CA LEU A 80 -8.26 14.48 6.32
C LEU A 80 -7.29 13.85 5.30
N PHE A 81 -6.07 13.51 5.74
CA PHE A 81 -5.04 12.96 4.87
C PHE A 81 -5.39 11.57 4.32
N THR A 82 -6.02 10.74 5.13
CA THR A 82 -6.41 9.39 4.73
C THR A 82 -7.60 9.41 3.77
N ASN A 83 -8.60 10.26 4.04
CA ASN A 83 -9.76 10.43 3.18
C ASN A 83 -9.38 11.07 1.84
N HIS A 84 -8.43 12.01 1.82
CA HIS A 84 -7.87 12.56 0.58
C HIS A 84 -7.33 11.46 -0.34
N PHE A 85 -6.54 10.52 0.20
CA PHE A 85 -6.08 9.37 -0.57
C PHE A 85 -7.23 8.47 -1.03
N LYS A 86 -8.16 8.17 -0.13
CA LYS A 86 -9.32 7.33 -0.43
C LYS A 86 -10.16 7.92 -1.56
N GLN A 87 -10.38 9.24 -1.57
CA GLN A 87 -11.13 9.94 -2.59
C GLN A 87 -10.41 9.90 -3.95
N ASN A 88 -9.09 10.14 -3.97
CA ASN A 88 -8.32 10.19 -5.22
C ASN A 88 -8.11 8.82 -5.87
N TYR A 89 -8.01 7.75 -5.07
CA TYR A 89 -7.63 6.42 -5.57
C TYR A 89 -8.69 5.33 -5.37
N GLY A 90 -9.68 5.56 -4.51
CA GLY A 90 -10.80 4.64 -4.27
C GLY A 90 -10.45 3.35 -3.53
N THR A 91 -9.21 3.16 -3.09
CA THR A 91 -8.75 1.91 -2.45
C THR A 91 -8.87 1.94 -0.92
N GLY A 92 -8.90 0.78 -0.27
CA GLY A 92 -8.92 0.68 1.19
C GLY A 92 -7.61 1.15 1.81
N CYS A 93 -7.71 1.93 2.89
CA CYS A 93 -6.57 2.57 3.54
C CYS A 93 -6.65 2.46 5.06
N ILE A 94 -5.48 2.37 5.68
CA ILE A 94 -5.32 2.55 7.12
C ILE A 94 -4.10 3.42 7.36
N ALA A 95 -4.24 4.38 8.26
CA ALA A 95 -3.18 5.29 8.61
C ALA A 95 -2.96 5.36 10.12
N ALA A 96 -1.73 5.69 10.50
CA ALA A 96 -1.35 5.99 11.87
C ALA A 96 -0.47 7.24 11.90
N LEU A 97 -0.75 8.14 12.84
CA LEU A 97 -0.05 9.41 13.01
C LEU A 97 0.95 9.32 14.14
N HIS A 98 2.23 9.50 13.84
CA HIS A 98 3.33 9.27 14.76
C HIS A 98 4.25 10.47 14.92
N HIS A 99 5.00 10.44 16.01
CA HIS A 99 6.33 11.02 16.08
C HIS A 99 7.39 9.91 16.05
N ASN A 100 8.58 10.23 15.55
CA ASN A 100 9.74 9.38 15.86
C ASN A 100 10.10 9.47 17.36
N LYS A 101 11.01 8.62 17.83
CA LYS A 101 11.39 8.59 19.26
C LYS A 101 11.90 9.94 19.79
N ARG A 102 12.61 10.71 18.96
CA ARG A 102 13.16 12.03 19.31
C ARG A 102 12.14 13.17 19.20
N LYS A 103 10.91 12.91 18.77
CA LYS A 103 9.84 13.90 18.55
C LYS A 103 10.30 15.10 17.70
N ASN A 104 10.98 14.80 16.59
CA ASN A 104 11.43 15.81 15.63
C ASN A 104 11.03 15.47 14.19
N ASN A 105 10.13 14.51 14.03
CA ASN A 105 9.61 14.08 12.75
C ASN A 105 8.17 13.61 12.95
N TYR A 106 7.23 14.53 12.76
CA TYR A 106 5.81 14.26 12.73
C TYR A 106 5.43 13.65 11.38
N HIS A 107 4.83 12.46 11.38
CA HIS A 107 4.57 11.75 10.13
C HIS A 107 3.39 10.80 10.19
N ILE A 108 2.79 10.59 9.02
CA ILE A 108 1.74 9.61 8.80
C ILE A 108 2.33 8.37 8.14
N HIS A 109 2.09 7.21 8.74
CA HIS A 109 2.15 5.94 8.04
C HIS A 109 0.82 5.70 7.36
N LEU A 110 0.78 5.59 6.03
CA LEU A 110 -0.42 5.32 5.26
C LEU A 110 -0.25 4.01 4.49
N ILE A 111 -0.96 2.97 4.91
CA ILE A 111 -1.01 1.68 4.24
C ILE A 111 -2.25 1.65 3.35
N PHE A 112 -2.10 1.21 2.10
CA PHE A 112 -3.19 1.12 1.14
C PHE A 112 -3.16 -0.18 0.35
N ALA A 113 -4.34 -0.65 -0.04
CA ALA A 113 -4.49 -1.85 -0.86
C ALA A 113 -4.23 -1.56 -2.34
N GLU A 114 -3.65 -2.52 -3.07
CA GLU A 114 -3.52 -2.45 -4.53
C GLU A 114 -4.79 -2.94 -5.25
N ARG A 115 -5.82 -3.37 -4.51
CA ARG A 115 -7.08 -3.90 -5.04
C ARG A 115 -8.26 -3.17 -4.39
N LYS A 116 -9.36 -3.08 -5.12
CA LYS A 116 -10.64 -2.61 -4.60
C LYS A 116 -11.52 -3.82 -4.25
N LEU A 117 -12.43 -3.65 -3.29
CA LEU A 117 -13.53 -4.59 -3.13
C LEU A 117 -14.39 -4.54 -4.39
N LEU A 118 -14.90 -5.70 -4.79
CA LEU A 118 -15.99 -5.76 -5.76
C LEU A 118 -17.28 -5.32 -5.07
N ASP A 119 -18.15 -4.61 -5.79
CA ASP A 119 -19.47 -4.25 -5.29
C ASP A 119 -20.27 -5.50 -4.91
N GLU A 120 -20.16 -6.54 -5.75
CA GLU A 120 -20.68 -7.87 -5.48
C GLU A 120 -19.57 -8.94 -5.56
N PRO A 121 -19.42 -9.80 -4.53
CA PRO A 121 -18.52 -10.95 -4.59
C PRO A 121 -18.86 -11.89 -5.75
N ILE A 122 -17.84 -12.32 -6.50
CA ILE A 122 -18.03 -13.39 -7.48
C ILE A 122 -17.86 -14.73 -6.76
N ILE A 123 -18.94 -15.49 -6.65
CA ILE A 123 -18.99 -16.78 -5.97
C ILE A 123 -19.30 -17.85 -7.01
N LYS A 124 -18.44 -18.85 -7.16
CA LYS A 124 -18.70 -20.03 -8.00
C LYS A 124 -19.06 -21.22 -7.12
N THR A 125 -20.25 -21.73 -7.36
CA THR A 125 -20.82 -22.89 -6.67
C THR A 125 -20.88 -24.06 -7.64
N ALA A 126 -20.50 -25.24 -7.17
CA ALA A 126 -20.51 -26.44 -8.00
C ALA A 126 -21.95 -26.89 -8.28
N SER A 127 -22.35 -26.91 -9.56
CA SER A 127 -23.67 -27.38 -9.99
C SER A 127 -23.82 -28.91 -9.94
N ARG A 128 -22.68 -29.62 -9.90
CA ARG A 128 -22.53 -31.07 -9.77
C ARG A 128 -21.25 -31.37 -9.01
N ASN A 129 -21.03 -32.61 -8.60
CA ASN A 129 -19.74 -33.01 -8.03
C ASN A 129 -18.63 -32.78 -9.08
N MET A 130 -17.58 -32.07 -8.67
CA MET A 130 -16.39 -31.81 -9.47
C MET A 130 -15.22 -32.58 -8.87
N PHE A 131 -14.41 -33.20 -9.71
CA PHE A 131 -13.29 -34.06 -9.30
C PHE A 131 -11.99 -33.45 -9.81
N TYR A 132 -10.97 -33.42 -8.98
CA TYR A 132 -9.65 -32.88 -9.32
C TYR A 132 -8.57 -33.91 -9.00
N ASP A 133 -7.65 -34.10 -9.94
CA ASP A 133 -6.49 -34.96 -9.77
C ASP A 133 -5.44 -34.34 -8.82
N GLU A 134 -4.34 -35.07 -8.60
CA GLU A 134 -3.23 -34.65 -7.73
C GLU A 134 -2.56 -33.33 -8.16
N ASN A 135 -2.74 -32.91 -9.42
CA ASN A 135 -2.21 -31.66 -9.97
C ASN A 135 -3.26 -30.52 -9.95
N GLY A 136 -4.45 -30.77 -9.39
CA GLY A 136 -5.56 -29.82 -9.38
C GLY A 136 -6.25 -29.67 -10.75
N LYS A 137 -6.05 -30.59 -11.69
CA LYS A 137 -6.73 -30.59 -12.99
C LYS A 137 -8.08 -31.29 -12.85
N HIS A 138 -9.11 -30.69 -13.42
CA HIS A 138 -10.46 -31.24 -13.38
C HIS A 138 -10.55 -32.52 -14.22
N VAL A 139 -10.99 -33.63 -13.60
CA VAL A 139 -11.21 -34.93 -14.24
C VAL A 139 -12.71 -35.25 -14.33
N ARG A 140 -13.09 -36.18 -15.21
CA ARG A 140 -14.51 -36.37 -15.57
C ARG A 140 -15.27 -37.18 -14.52
N THR A 141 -14.60 -38.11 -13.86
CA THR A 141 -15.25 -39.13 -13.04
C THR A 141 -14.54 -39.33 -11.71
N LYS A 142 -15.32 -39.76 -10.71
CA LYS A 142 -14.77 -40.14 -9.39
C LYS A 142 -13.72 -41.24 -9.51
N LYS A 143 -13.85 -42.18 -10.46
CA LYS A 143 -12.91 -43.30 -10.60
C LYS A 143 -11.48 -42.84 -10.89
N GLU A 144 -11.30 -41.71 -11.55
CA GLU A 144 -9.97 -41.16 -11.89
C GLU A 144 -9.21 -40.64 -10.66
N ILE A 145 -9.90 -40.41 -9.54
CA ILE A 145 -9.29 -39.92 -8.29
C ILE A 145 -9.24 -40.98 -7.19
N LEU A 146 -9.71 -42.21 -7.46
CA LEU A 146 -9.70 -43.29 -6.47
C LEU A 146 -8.44 -44.16 -6.61
N GLY A 147 -7.90 -44.60 -5.48
CA GLY A 147 -6.85 -45.60 -5.40
C GLY A 147 -7.41 -47.02 -5.56
N GLU A 148 -6.53 -48.01 -5.52
CA GLU A 148 -6.90 -49.43 -5.57
C GLU A 148 -7.75 -49.87 -4.37
N ASP A 149 -7.61 -49.18 -3.24
CA ASP A 149 -8.41 -49.32 -2.02
C ASP A 149 -9.81 -48.67 -2.10
N GLY A 150 -10.09 -47.93 -3.19
CA GLY A 150 -11.33 -47.19 -3.36
C GLY A 150 -11.39 -45.86 -2.61
N GLU A 151 -10.31 -45.44 -1.96
CA GLU A 151 -10.17 -44.15 -1.28
C GLU A 151 -9.65 -43.06 -2.23
N ILE A 152 -9.85 -41.79 -1.88
CA ILE A 152 -9.33 -40.68 -2.69
C ILE A 152 -7.80 -40.69 -2.61
N ARG A 153 -7.13 -40.75 -3.77
CA ARG A 153 -5.67 -40.70 -3.87
C ARG A 153 -5.14 -39.39 -3.28
N GLU A 154 -3.97 -39.44 -2.66
CA GLU A 154 -3.33 -38.27 -2.06
C GLU A 154 -3.21 -37.12 -3.08
N GLY A 155 -3.55 -35.91 -2.66
CA GLY A 155 -3.58 -34.71 -3.51
C GLY A 155 -4.82 -34.55 -4.39
N CYS A 156 -5.61 -35.61 -4.63
CA CYS A 156 -6.87 -35.49 -5.33
C CYS A 156 -7.97 -34.87 -4.44
N SER A 157 -8.97 -34.22 -5.03
CA SER A 157 -10.05 -33.58 -4.26
C SER A 157 -11.41 -33.64 -4.96
N ILE A 158 -12.47 -33.52 -4.16
CA ILE A 158 -13.86 -33.44 -4.62
C ILE A 158 -14.48 -32.16 -4.08
N VAL A 159 -15.09 -31.38 -4.98
CA VAL A 159 -16.04 -30.33 -4.61
C VAL A 159 -17.42 -30.89 -4.83
N LYS A 160 -18.22 -31.00 -3.77
CA LYS A 160 -19.57 -31.56 -3.86
C LYS A 160 -20.53 -30.55 -4.49
N LYS A 161 -21.58 -31.07 -5.12
CA LYS A 161 -22.70 -30.24 -5.60
C LYS A 161 -23.21 -29.34 -4.47
N GLY A 162 -23.32 -28.04 -4.75
CA GLY A 162 -23.75 -27.01 -3.81
C GLY A 162 -22.62 -26.36 -3.01
N GLU A 163 -21.39 -26.88 -3.07
CA GLU A 163 -20.25 -26.27 -2.39
C GLU A 163 -19.66 -25.11 -3.22
N VAL A 164 -19.20 -24.08 -2.52
CA VAL A 164 -18.47 -22.95 -3.11
C VAL A 164 -17.02 -23.36 -3.29
N TYR A 165 -16.54 -23.35 -4.53
CA TYR A 165 -15.14 -23.68 -4.85
C TYR A 165 -14.30 -22.48 -5.21
N GLU A 166 -14.91 -21.35 -5.55
CA GLU A 166 -14.20 -20.12 -5.84
C GLU A 166 -14.97 -18.93 -5.25
N LYS A 167 -14.27 -18.07 -4.52
CA LYS A 167 -14.82 -16.82 -4.00
C LYS A 167 -13.84 -15.69 -4.26
N LYS A 168 -14.19 -14.78 -5.15
CA LYS A 168 -13.40 -13.60 -5.49
C LYS A 168 -14.06 -12.36 -4.90
N LEU A 169 -13.34 -11.72 -3.97
CA LEU A 169 -13.79 -10.53 -3.23
C LEU A 169 -13.23 -9.22 -3.80
N PHE A 170 -12.10 -9.31 -4.51
CA PHE A 170 -11.33 -8.15 -4.92
C PHE A 170 -11.13 -8.09 -6.43
N THR A 171 -10.91 -6.88 -6.93
CA THR A 171 -10.46 -6.63 -8.30
C THR A 171 -9.07 -7.22 -8.54
N ALA A 172 -8.63 -7.19 -9.81
CA ALA A 172 -7.19 -7.31 -10.11
C ALA A 172 -6.41 -6.17 -9.42
N LYS A 173 -5.09 -6.35 -9.30
CA LYS A 173 -4.22 -5.28 -8.81
C LYS A 173 -4.21 -4.12 -9.79
N ASP A 174 -4.31 -2.91 -9.26
CA ASP A 174 -4.10 -1.70 -10.05
C ASP A 174 -2.59 -1.46 -10.22
N GLU A 175 -2.12 -1.62 -11.45
CA GLU A 175 -0.71 -1.46 -11.81
C GLU A 175 -0.22 -0.01 -11.67
N ARG A 176 -1.13 0.98 -11.61
CA ARG A 176 -0.80 2.38 -11.35
C ARG A 176 0.04 2.53 -10.07
N PHE A 177 -0.27 1.77 -9.03
CA PHE A 177 0.44 1.85 -7.75
C PHE A 177 1.90 1.35 -7.80
N LYS A 178 2.36 0.82 -8.95
CA LYS A 178 3.74 0.43 -9.17
C LYS A 178 4.55 1.50 -9.91
N SER A 179 3.90 2.48 -10.54
CA SER A 179 4.57 3.43 -11.41
C SER A 179 5.27 4.54 -10.62
N ASN A 180 6.33 5.09 -11.22
CA ASN A 180 6.96 6.31 -10.70
C ASN A 180 6.03 7.53 -10.85
N SER A 181 5.17 7.54 -11.88
CA SER A 181 4.19 8.62 -12.08
C SER A 181 3.19 8.71 -10.94
N PHE A 182 2.74 7.58 -10.39
CA PHE A 182 1.89 7.56 -9.21
C PHE A 182 2.59 8.18 -7.99
N LEU A 183 3.86 7.83 -7.76
CA LEU A 183 4.60 8.44 -6.65
C LEU A 183 4.81 9.94 -6.82
N ASP A 184 5.03 10.38 -8.04
CA ASP A 184 5.20 11.80 -8.34
C ASP A 184 3.90 12.58 -8.14
N GLU A 185 2.78 12.05 -8.64
CA GLU A 185 1.45 12.60 -8.44
C GLU A 185 1.07 12.69 -6.95
N VAL A 186 1.30 11.61 -6.19
CA VAL A 186 1.02 11.57 -4.75
C VAL A 186 1.83 12.62 -3.99
N LYS A 187 3.10 12.84 -4.38
CA LYS A 187 3.95 13.87 -3.74
C LYS A 187 3.39 15.27 -3.97
N HIS A 188 3.02 15.60 -5.19
CA HIS A 188 2.41 16.89 -5.51
C HIS A 188 1.10 17.05 -4.75
N SER A 189 0.22 16.06 -4.85
CA SER A 189 -1.09 16.07 -4.20
C SER A 189 -1.02 16.28 -2.69
N TYR A 190 -0.08 15.63 -1.98
CA TYR A 190 0.10 15.85 -0.55
C TYR A 190 0.82 17.15 -0.21
N THR A 191 1.74 17.60 -1.05
CA THR A 191 2.41 18.90 -0.86
C THR A 191 1.40 20.03 -0.96
N ASP A 192 0.54 20.00 -1.97
CA ASP A 192 -0.53 20.95 -2.15
C ASP A 192 -1.51 20.90 -0.98
N LEU A 193 -1.91 19.70 -0.54
CA LEU A 193 -2.78 19.54 0.63
C LEU A 193 -2.14 20.14 1.88
N ILE A 194 -0.86 19.86 2.16
CA ILE A 194 -0.16 20.42 3.31
C ILE A 194 -0.14 21.96 3.23
N ASN A 195 0.22 22.51 2.07
CA ASN A 195 0.36 23.95 1.88
C ASN A 195 -0.95 24.74 2.03
N ILE A 196 -2.11 24.10 1.85
CA ILE A 196 -3.41 24.72 2.14
C ILE A 196 -3.56 25.04 3.63
N TYR A 197 -2.98 24.21 4.51
CA TYR A 197 -3.15 24.32 5.97
C TYR A 197 -1.94 24.89 6.69
N VAL A 198 -0.80 25.05 6.01
CA VAL A 198 0.35 25.79 6.52
C VAL A 198 0.02 27.29 6.56
N GLN A 199 -0.01 27.87 7.76
CA GLN A 199 -0.27 29.30 7.94
C GLN A 199 0.94 30.18 7.62
N ASP A 200 2.13 29.74 8.03
CA ASP A 200 3.38 30.46 7.80
C ASP A 200 3.91 30.17 6.39
N GLU A 201 3.92 31.17 5.52
CA GLU A 201 4.44 31.06 4.15
C GLU A 201 5.87 30.48 4.10
N SER A 202 6.70 30.75 5.12
CA SER A 202 8.08 30.22 5.19
C SER A 202 8.14 28.72 5.44
N GLN A 203 7.06 28.12 5.95
CA GLN A 203 6.94 26.69 6.21
C GLN A 203 6.28 25.92 5.04
N LYS A 204 5.83 26.62 4.00
CA LYS A 204 5.24 25.95 2.84
C LYS A 204 6.26 25.05 2.17
N LEU A 205 5.82 23.84 1.88
CA LEU A 205 6.63 22.80 1.26
C LEU A 205 6.72 23.05 -0.24
N GLN A 206 7.86 22.67 -0.82
CA GLN A 206 8.05 22.65 -2.26
C GLN A 206 8.31 21.22 -2.70
N VAL A 207 7.66 20.82 -3.80
CA VAL A 207 7.86 19.49 -4.34
C VAL A 207 9.28 19.41 -4.93
N PHE A 208 10.06 18.45 -4.46
CA PHE A 208 11.34 18.17 -5.08
C PHE A 208 11.13 17.50 -6.44
N GLU A 209 11.41 18.24 -7.51
CA GLU A 209 11.44 17.69 -8.86
C GLU A 209 12.75 16.98 -9.13
N ARG A 210 12.68 15.74 -9.62
CA ARG A 210 13.84 14.92 -9.93
C ARG A 210 14.57 15.50 -11.15
N GLY A 211 15.63 16.28 -10.88
CA GLY A 211 16.39 17.01 -11.90
C GLY A 211 16.34 18.53 -11.72
N SER A 212 15.56 19.05 -10.78
CA SER A 212 15.68 20.44 -10.36
C SER A 212 17.03 20.69 -9.68
N VAL A 213 17.48 21.92 -9.77
CA VAL A 213 18.76 22.45 -9.21
C VAL A 213 18.70 22.52 -7.66
N TYR A 214 17.58 22.12 -7.06
CA TYR A 214 17.09 22.64 -5.79
C TYR A 214 17.97 22.44 -4.55
N LEU A 215 18.84 21.43 -4.56
CA LEU A 215 19.76 21.24 -3.45
C LEU A 215 21.03 22.06 -3.71
N ALA A 216 21.34 22.96 -2.76
CA ALA A 216 22.65 23.57 -2.68
C ALA A 216 23.70 22.46 -2.57
N THR A 217 24.21 22.04 -3.72
CA THR A 217 25.05 20.85 -3.77
C THR A 217 26.45 21.31 -3.47
N LYS A 218 26.89 21.13 -2.22
CA LYS A 218 28.22 21.57 -1.73
C LYS A 218 29.38 20.98 -2.56
N LYS A 219 29.14 19.88 -3.28
CA LYS A 219 30.08 19.26 -4.23
C LYS A 219 29.37 18.96 -5.55
N ILE A 220 29.79 19.63 -6.61
CA ILE A 220 29.33 19.36 -7.98
C ILE A 220 30.23 18.28 -8.57
N GLY A 221 29.65 17.19 -9.08
CA GLY A 221 30.40 16.12 -9.73
C GLY A 221 31.04 16.59 -11.04
N LYS A 222 32.24 16.07 -11.35
CA LYS A 222 33.12 16.52 -12.47
C LYS A 222 32.47 16.50 -13.87
N ASN A 223 31.35 15.79 -14.05
CA ASN A 223 30.59 15.67 -15.30
C ASN A 223 29.07 15.90 -15.10
N ASN A 224 28.66 16.71 -14.12
CA ASN A 224 27.24 16.98 -13.91
C ASN A 224 26.70 17.86 -15.06
N PRO A 225 25.71 17.41 -15.86
CA PRO A 225 25.16 18.19 -16.97
C PRO A 225 24.49 19.51 -16.53
N LYS A 226 24.22 19.66 -15.22
CA LYS A 226 23.62 20.85 -14.61
C LYS A 226 24.61 21.66 -13.76
N ALA A 227 25.92 21.44 -13.92
CA ALA A 227 26.94 22.09 -13.09
C ALA A 227 26.79 23.62 -13.05
N GLN A 228 26.64 24.26 -14.22
CA GLN A 228 26.49 25.72 -14.32
C GLN A 228 25.20 26.24 -13.67
N GLU A 229 24.08 25.53 -13.83
CA GLU A 229 22.81 25.87 -13.17
C GLU A 229 22.94 25.80 -11.64
N ILE A 230 23.62 24.77 -11.13
CA ILE A 230 23.87 24.57 -9.69
C ILE A 230 24.81 25.64 -9.13
N GLU A 231 25.85 26.03 -9.87
CA GLU A 231 26.75 27.12 -9.45
C GLU A 231 26.03 28.46 -9.36
N ALA A 232 25.22 28.80 -10.37
CA ALA A 232 24.46 30.05 -10.39
C ALA A 232 23.41 30.13 -9.27
N ASP A 233 22.72 29.03 -8.99
CA ASP A 233 21.76 28.96 -7.87
C ASP A 233 22.48 29.05 -6.50
N ASN A 234 23.62 28.37 -6.34
CA ASN A 234 24.44 28.49 -5.12
C ASN A 234 24.96 29.92 -4.89
N GLN A 235 25.36 30.62 -5.95
CA GLN A 235 25.90 31.98 -5.88
C GLN A 235 24.82 32.99 -5.46
N LYS A 236 23.64 32.95 -6.07
CA LYS A 236 22.49 33.80 -5.67
C LYS A 236 22.11 33.63 -4.20
N ARG A 237 22.25 32.41 -3.66
CA ARG A 237 21.97 32.12 -2.24
C ARG A 237 23.05 32.65 -1.29
N GLN A 238 24.29 32.86 -1.75
CA GLN A 238 25.33 33.53 -0.95
C GLN A 238 25.08 35.03 -0.86
N GLU A 239 24.49 35.63 -1.90
CA GLU A 239 24.13 37.06 -1.95
C GLU A 239 22.90 37.40 -1.10
N TRP A 240 22.07 36.41 -0.74
CA TRP A 240 20.91 36.57 0.14
C TRP A 240 21.21 36.36 1.64
N LYS A 241 22.48 36.21 2.02
CA LYS A 241 22.93 36.24 3.43
C LYS A 241 23.32 37.65 3.85
#